data_AF-A0A3B9VWC2-F1
#
_entry.id   AF-A0A3B9VWC2-F1
#
_cell.length_a   1.000
_cell.length_b   1.000
_cell.length_c   1.000
_cell.angle_alpha   90.00
_cell.angle_beta   90.00
_cell.angle_gamma   90.00
#
_symmetry.space_group_name_H-M   'P 1'
#
loop_
_entity.id
_entity.type
_entity.pdbx_description
1 polymer ?
#
loop_
_entity_poly.entity_id
_entity_poly.type
_entity_poly.pdbx_seq_one_letter_code
_entity_poly.pdbx_strand_id
1 'polypeptide(L)'
;LPAPDRYVLEHLNNTEKLTFSQNPHGSVSALIADCALAAVDKLTPAELPWDRESFDALYERVRAELIDTVFSVTAVVERVLASTRRIDKQLKGTTSLALISALNDVRSQLEQLVFPGFVARTGYRQLSQLPRYLAAIEKRLEKLSGNVQRDALNMAAVQRLEDDYDDAVSALLPGRRVGAELTQVRWMIEELRVSLFAVELGTAYSVSEKRIRAVLNKALAPA
;
A
#
# COMPACT_ATOMS: atom_id res chain seq x y z
N LEU A 1 17.41 16.62 -10.65
CA LEU A 1 17.55 15.24 -11.13
C LEU A 1 16.99 15.17 -12.55
N PRO A 2 17.58 14.39 -13.48
CA PRO A 2 17.01 14.21 -14.81
C PRO A 2 15.62 13.56 -14.70
N ALA A 3 14.66 13.99 -15.52
CA ALA A 3 13.33 13.39 -15.54
C ALA A 3 13.43 11.96 -16.12
N PRO A 4 13.19 10.89 -15.32
CA PRO A 4 13.32 9.53 -15.80
C PRO A 4 12.18 9.13 -16.74
N ASP A 5 11.09 9.90 -16.76
CA ASP A 5 9.79 9.55 -17.34
C ASP A 5 9.91 9.09 -18.79
N ARG A 6 10.58 9.88 -19.64
CA ARG A 6 10.74 9.58 -21.07
C ARG A 6 11.58 8.32 -21.27
N TYR A 7 12.70 8.21 -20.55
CA TYR A 7 13.60 7.07 -20.67
C TYR A 7 12.90 5.78 -20.24
N VAL A 8 12.23 5.80 -19.08
CA VAL A 8 11.49 4.65 -18.57
C VAL A 8 10.39 4.25 -19.55
N LEU A 9 9.58 5.19 -20.06
CA LEU A 9 8.53 4.93 -21.05
C LEU A 9 9.03 4.22 -22.32
N GLU A 10 10.18 4.64 -22.84
CA GLU A 10 10.80 4.05 -24.03
C GLU A 10 11.24 2.60 -23.78
N HIS A 11 11.62 2.26 -22.54
CA HIS A 11 12.16 0.95 -22.15
C HIS A 11 11.14 0.01 -21.48
N LEU A 12 9.89 0.43 -21.27
CA LEU A 12 8.83 -0.46 -20.81
C LEU A 12 8.51 -1.52 -21.88
N ASN A 13 8.32 -2.76 -21.43
CA ASN A 13 7.87 -3.85 -22.29
C ASN A 13 6.35 -3.72 -22.61
N ASN A 14 5.87 -4.49 -23.59
CA ASN A 14 4.47 -4.40 -24.04
C ASN A 14 3.45 -4.76 -22.95
N THR A 15 3.78 -5.71 -22.08
CA THR A 15 2.94 -6.12 -20.96
C THR A 15 2.83 -5.00 -19.93
N GLU A 16 3.95 -4.36 -19.59
CA GLU A 16 3.98 -3.20 -18.69
C GLU A 16 3.20 -2.02 -19.26
N LYS A 17 3.38 -1.69 -20.54
CA LYS A 17 2.62 -0.62 -21.21
C LYS A 17 1.11 -0.86 -21.15
N LEU A 18 0.67 -2.10 -21.42
CA LEU A 18 -0.73 -2.48 -21.30
C LEU A 18 -1.22 -2.48 -19.86
N THR A 19 -0.37 -2.87 -18.91
CA THR A 19 -0.70 -2.86 -17.48
C THR A 19 -0.83 -1.43 -16.94
N PHE A 20 0.05 -0.53 -17.37
CA PHE A 20 0.03 0.84 -16.94
C PHE A 20 -1.04 1.68 -17.63
N SER A 21 -1.57 1.31 -18.79
CA SER A 21 -2.64 2.09 -19.44
C SER A 21 -3.95 2.13 -18.63
N GLN A 22 -4.14 1.21 -17.68
CA GLN A 22 -5.33 1.17 -16.80
C GLN A 22 -4.97 1.54 -15.35
N ASN A 23 -3.98 2.42 -15.17
CA ASN A 23 -3.57 2.92 -13.86
C ASN A 23 -4.60 3.88 -13.26
N PRO A 24 -4.65 4.03 -11.92
CA PRO A 24 -5.56 4.98 -11.27
C PRO A 24 -5.11 6.45 -11.40
N HIS A 25 -3.85 6.73 -11.74
CA HIS A 25 -3.27 8.08 -11.88
C HIS A 25 -3.73 8.83 -13.14
N GLY A 26 -4.53 8.21 -14.01
CA GLY A 26 -5.08 8.82 -15.22
C GLY A 26 -4.12 8.87 -16.41
N SER A 27 -2.80 8.73 -16.21
CA SER A 27 -1.83 8.59 -17.31
C SER A 27 -0.60 7.81 -16.89
N VAL A 28 0.03 7.13 -17.86
CA VAL A 28 1.27 6.37 -17.61
C VAL A 28 2.41 7.30 -17.17
N SER A 29 2.47 8.53 -17.70
CA SER A 29 3.46 9.52 -17.29
C SER A 29 3.28 9.93 -15.82
N ALA A 30 2.04 10.15 -15.37
CA ALA A 30 1.77 10.46 -13.96
C ALA A 30 2.15 9.30 -13.03
N LEU A 31 1.90 8.05 -13.45
CA LEU A 31 2.33 6.87 -12.71
C LEU A 31 3.86 6.80 -12.59
N ILE A 32 4.59 7.04 -13.67
CA ILE A 32 6.07 6.99 -13.65
C ILE A 32 6.64 8.14 -12.81
N ALA A 33 6.03 9.32 -12.85
CA ALA A 33 6.42 10.43 -11.98
C ALA A 33 6.23 10.08 -10.49
N ASP A 34 5.14 9.38 -10.13
CA ASP A 34 4.91 8.89 -8.77
C ASP A 34 5.92 7.80 -8.38
N CYS A 35 6.28 6.90 -9.31
CA CYS A 35 7.37 5.93 -9.13
C CYS A 35 8.73 6.61 -8.93
N ALA A 36 9.02 7.69 -9.65
CA ALA A 36 10.23 8.49 -9.51
C ALA A 36 10.29 9.16 -8.13
N LEU A 37 9.18 9.69 -7.64
CA LEU A 37 9.11 10.26 -6.29
C LEU A 37 9.37 9.19 -5.21
N ALA A 38 8.76 8.00 -5.35
CA ALA A 38 9.02 6.87 -4.45
C ALA A 38 10.47 6.38 -4.51
N ALA A 39 11.10 6.42 -5.68
CA ALA A 39 12.50 6.07 -5.85
C ALA A 39 13.44 7.08 -5.17
N VAL A 40 13.16 8.38 -5.30
CA VAL A 40 13.90 9.42 -4.59
C VAL A 40 13.75 9.28 -3.08
N ASP A 41 12.54 9.02 -2.58
CA ASP A 41 12.28 8.77 -1.15
C ASP A 41 13.12 7.59 -0.63
N LYS A 42 13.13 6.46 -1.35
CA LYS A 42 13.97 5.30 -1.00
C LYS A 42 15.46 5.64 -0.94
N LEU A 43 15.94 6.42 -1.91
CA LEU A 43 17.35 6.76 -2.02
C LEU A 43 17.74 7.86 -1.03
N THR A 44 16.80 8.60 -0.46
CA THR A 44 17.09 9.69 0.49
C THR A 44 17.17 9.13 1.92
N PRO A 45 18.25 9.40 2.68
CA PRO A 45 18.35 8.98 4.07
C PRO A 45 17.34 9.72 4.96
N ALA A 46 16.99 9.12 6.11
CA ALA A 46 16.10 9.75 7.08
C ALA A 46 16.74 11.01 7.71
N GLU A 47 18.05 10.99 7.96
CA GLU A 47 18.82 12.15 8.38
C GLU A 47 19.31 12.91 7.16
N LEU A 48 18.84 14.16 7.01
CA LEU A 48 19.13 14.98 5.85
C LEU A 48 20.47 15.71 5.99
N PRO A 49 21.22 15.87 4.88
CA PRO A 49 22.42 16.70 4.86
C PRO A 49 22.09 18.18 5.05
N TRP A 50 22.87 18.88 5.87
CA TRP A 50 22.71 20.32 6.13
C TRP A 50 23.91 21.16 5.68
N ASP A 51 24.96 20.51 5.19
CA ASP A 51 26.11 21.16 4.58
C ASP A 51 26.18 20.81 3.08
N ARG A 52 26.96 21.61 2.34
CA ARG A 52 27.02 21.51 0.89
C ARG A 52 27.71 20.23 0.41
N GLU A 53 28.74 19.79 1.13
CA GLU A 53 29.53 18.62 0.73
C GLU A 53 28.68 17.34 0.84
N SER A 54 27.99 17.18 1.97
CA SER A 54 27.09 16.04 2.17
C SER A 54 25.87 16.07 1.24
N PHE A 55 25.36 17.25 0.90
CA PHE A 55 24.31 17.40 -0.10
C PHE A 55 24.77 17.00 -1.50
N ASP A 56 25.94 17.48 -1.95
CA ASP A 56 26.48 17.17 -3.27
C ASP A 56 26.76 15.66 -3.41
N ALA A 57 27.28 15.02 -2.34
CA ALA A 57 27.46 13.57 -2.29
C ALA A 57 26.15 12.79 -2.38
N LEU A 58 25.10 13.24 -1.66
CA LEU A 58 23.78 12.64 -1.76
C LEU A 58 23.19 12.80 -3.16
N TYR A 59 23.33 13.99 -3.76
CA TYR A 59 22.83 14.30 -5.09
C TYR A 59 23.42 13.36 -6.15
N GLU A 60 24.74 13.18 -6.19
CA GLU A 60 25.38 12.29 -7.16
C GLU A 60 24.97 10.83 -6.98
N ARG A 61 24.83 10.36 -5.73
CA ARG A 61 24.33 9.01 -5.46
C ARG A 61 22.90 8.82 -5.96
N VAL A 62 21.98 9.72 -5.59
CA VAL A 62 20.58 9.65 -6.02
C VAL A 62 20.50 9.70 -7.54
N ARG A 63 21.26 10.58 -8.19
CA ARG A 63 21.31 10.70 -9.65
C ARG A 63 21.78 9.41 -10.33
N ALA A 64 22.80 8.74 -9.78
CA ALA A 64 23.33 7.50 -10.33
C ALA A 64 22.36 6.32 -10.18
N GLU A 65 21.65 6.22 -9.05
CA GLU A 65 20.79 5.07 -8.73
C GLU A 65 19.31 5.27 -9.11
N LEU A 66 18.91 6.48 -9.53
CA LEU A 66 17.51 6.83 -9.75
C LEU A 66 16.83 5.91 -10.77
N ILE A 67 17.42 5.73 -11.94
CA ILE A 67 16.79 5.00 -13.06
C ILE A 67 16.54 3.54 -12.67
N ASP A 68 17.55 2.85 -12.12
CA ASP A 68 17.43 1.45 -11.70
C ASP A 68 16.42 1.28 -10.56
N THR A 69 16.36 2.25 -9.65
CA THR A 69 15.37 2.27 -8.58
C THR A 69 13.97 2.47 -9.13
N VAL A 70 13.77 3.34 -10.12
CA VAL A 70 12.48 3.51 -10.79
C VAL A 70 12.03 2.22 -11.46
N PHE A 71 12.90 1.52 -12.19
CA PHE A 71 12.55 0.21 -12.76
C PHE A 71 12.14 -0.82 -11.70
N SER A 72 12.84 -0.83 -10.58
CA SER A 72 12.51 -1.70 -9.45
C SER A 72 11.12 -1.38 -8.87
N VAL A 73 10.78 -0.08 -8.77
CA VAL A 73 9.48 0.40 -8.31
C VAL A 73 8.38 0.04 -9.32
N THR A 74 8.60 0.28 -10.61
CA THR A 74 7.60 -0.01 -11.66
C THR A 74 7.28 -1.51 -11.75
N ALA A 75 8.26 -2.39 -11.53
CA ALA A 75 8.03 -3.84 -11.48
C ALA A 75 7.16 -4.28 -10.28
N VAL A 76 7.23 -3.57 -9.15
CA VAL A 76 6.29 -3.80 -8.03
C VAL A 76 4.90 -3.30 -8.41
N VAL A 77 4.81 -2.10 -8.96
CA VAL A 77 3.55 -1.47 -9.38
C VAL A 77 2.83 -2.30 -10.44
N GLU A 78 3.54 -2.91 -11.38
CA GLU A 78 2.96 -3.82 -12.37
C GLU A 78 2.22 -4.98 -11.69
N ARG A 79 2.85 -5.64 -10.71
CA ARG A 79 2.22 -6.72 -9.93
C ARG A 79 1.01 -6.25 -9.13
N VAL A 80 1.08 -5.03 -8.58
CA VAL A 80 -0.04 -4.41 -7.86
C VAL A 80 -1.22 -4.23 -8.81
N LEU A 81 -1.03 -3.53 -9.94
CA LEU A 81 -2.08 -3.25 -10.91
C LEU A 81 -2.66 -4.53 -11.54
N ALA A 82 -1.82 -5.53 -11.81
CA ALA A 82 -2.28 -6.83 -12.29
C ALA A 82 -3.22 -7.52 -11.28
N SER A 83 -2.91 -7.43 -9.98
CA SER A 83 -3.74 -8.00 -8.91
C SER A 83 -5.03 -7.22 -8.71
N THR A 84 -4.97 -5.88 -8.71
CA THR A 84 -6.15 -5.00 -8.69
C THR A 84 -7.16 -5.39 -9.77
N ARG A 85 -6.71 -5.62 -11.00
CA ARG A 85 -7.59 -6.06 -12.11
C ARG A 85 -8.24 -7.41 -11.87
N ARG A 86 -7.50 -8.38 -11.30
CA ARG A 86 -8.05 -9.70 -10.97
C ARG A 86 -9.11 -9.58 -9.88
N ILE A 87 -8.85 -8.78 -8.84
CA ILE A 87 -9.79 -8.48 -7.76
C ILE A 87 -11.05 -7.82 -8.34
N ASP A 88 -10.91 -6.75 -9.14
CA ASP A 88 -12.05 -6.06 -9.77
C ASP A 88 -12.91 -7.01 -10.63
N LYS A 89 -12.27 -7.93 -11.37
CA LYS A 89 -12.98 -8.93 -12.16
C LYS A 89 -13.80 -9.88 -11.27
N GLN A 90 -13.23 -10.34 -10.15
CA GLN A 90 -13.94 -11.20 -9.20
C GLN A 90 -15.10 -10.47 -8.51
N LEU A 91 -14.90 -9.21 -8.13
CA LEU A 91 -15.94 -8.36 -7.53
C LEU A 91 -17.13 -8.17 -8.48
N LYS A 92 -16.88 -7.92 -9.76
CA LYS A 92 -17.95 -7.76 -10.78
C LYS A 92 -18.68 -9.07 -11.09
N GLY A 93 -18.01 -10.21 -10.93
CA GLY A 93 -18.58 -11.53 -11.19
C GLY A 93 -19.50 -12.07 -10.09
N THR A 94 -19.51 -11.45 -8.90
CA THR A 94 -20.22 -11.97 -7.73
C THR A 94 -21.45 -11.12 -7.40
N THR A 95 -22.63 -11.73 -7.42
CA THR A 95 -23.93 -11.04 -7.19
C THR A 95 -24.69 -11.54 -5.96
N SER A 96 -24.07 -12.37 -5.12
CA SER A 96 -24.72 -12.95 -3.93
C SER A 96 -24.95 -11.90 -2.85
N LEU A 97 -26.22 -11.73 -2.45
CA LEU A 97 -26.60 -10.80 -1.38
C LEU A 97 -25.96 -11.17 -0.02
N ALA A 98 -25.76 -12.46 0.24
CA ALA A 98 -25.11 -12.94 1.46
C ALA A 98 -23.64 -12.51 1.57
N LEU A 99 -23.00 -12.15 0.44
CA LEU A 99 -21.59 -11.75 0.38
C LEU A 99 -21.41 -10.23 0.32
N ILE A 100 -22.49 -9.46 0.21
CA ILE A 100 -22.41 -8.04 -0.14
C ILE A 100 -21.55 -7.22 0.83
N SER A 101 -21.62 -7.50 2.13
CA SER A 101 -20.81 -6.82 3.14
C SER A 101 -19.31 -7.10 2.96
N ALA A 102 -18.93 -8.36 2.69
CA ALA A 102 -17.54 -8.73 2.44
C ALA A 102 -17.02 -8.13 1.13
N LEU A 103 -17.84 -8.11 0.07
CA LEU A 103 -17.47 -7.51 -1.21
C LEU A 103 -17.29 -5.98 -1.10
N ASN A 104 -18.13 -5.31 -0.30
CA ASN A 104 -18.00 -3.88 -0.03
C ASN A 104 -16.73 -3.56 0.77
N ASP A 105 -16.43 -4.35 1.80
CA ASP A 105 -15.17 -4.20 2.54
C ASP A 105 -13.95 -4.41 1.64
N VAL A 106 -13.93 -5.45 0.80
CA VAL A 106 -12.83 -5.68 -0.14
C VAL A 106 -12.65 -4.50 -1.10
N ARG A 107 -13.75 -3.91 -1.58
CA ARG A 107 -13.70 -2.71 -2.43
C ARG A 107 -13.08 -1.52 -1.67
N SER A 108 -13.54 -1.27 -0.44
CA SER A 108 -13.00 -0.22 0.42
C SER A 108 -11.50 -0.41 0.67
N GLN A 109 -11.08 -1.62 1.06
CA GLN A 109 -9.68 -1.95 1.29
C GLN A 109 -8.84 -1.72 0.02
N LEU A 110 -9.33 -2.17 -1.14
CA LEU A 110 -8.62 -1.98 -2.41
C LEU A 110 -8.43 -0.50 -2.75
N GLU A 111 -9.46 0.33 -2.55
CA GLU A 111 -9.41 1.79 -2.79
C GLU A 111 -8.44 2.50 -1.81
N GLN A 112 -8.28 1.99 -0.59
CA GLN A 112 -7.31 2.51 0.38
C GLN A 112 -5.87 2.08 0.10
N LEU A 113 -5.65 0.98 -0.63
CA LEU A 113 -4.32 0.48 -1.02
C LEU A 113 -3.87 1.01 -2.38
N VAL A 114 -4.81 1.19 -3.31
CA VAL A 114 -4.53 1.55 -4.72
C VAL A 114 -5.40 2.74 -5.13
N PHE A 115 -4.82 3.93 -5.01
CA PHE A 115 -5.44 5.22 -5.31
C PHE A 115 -4.48 6.10 -6.15
N PRO A 116 -4.96 7.20 -6.77
CA PRO A 116 -4.07 8.10 -7.50
C PRO A 116 -2.95 8.66 -6.61
N GLY A 117 -1.69 8.37 -6.93
CA GLY A 117 -0.52 8.76 -6.11
C GLY A 117 -0.12 7.75 -5.03
N PHE A 118 -0.63 6.51 -5.07
CA PHE A 118 -0.34 5.51 -4.02
C PHE A 118 1.14 5.12 -3.94
N VAL A 119 1.92 5.26 -5.01
CA VAL A 119 3.29 4.72 -5.07
C VAL A 119 4.20 5.47 -4.11
N ALA A 120 4.27 6.80 -4.21
CA ALA A 120 5.04 7.61 -3.28
C ALA A 120 4.39 7.70 -1.90
N ARG A 121 3.06 7.86 -1.83
CA ARG A 121 2.35 8.03 -0.54
C ARG A 121 2.40 6.81 0.36
N THR A 122 2.55 5.61 -0.22
CA THR A 122 2.72 4.37 0.54
C THR A 122 4.12 4.27 1.18
N GLY A 123 5.13 4.87 0.56
CA GLY A 123 6.53 4.71 0.92
C GLY A 123 7.11 3.36 0.46
N TYR A 124 8.39 3.34 0.10
CA TYR A 124 9.01 2.20 -0.58
C TYR A 124 8.91 0.88 0.21
N ARG A 125 9.11 0.95 1.53
CA ARG A 125 9.04 -0.24 2.40
C ARG A 125 7.68 -0.94 2.31
N GLN A 126 6.60 -0.18 2.35
CA GLN A 126 5.24 -0.75 2.32
C GLN A 126 4.78 -1.04 0.90
N LEU A 127 5.28 -0.31 -0.10
CA LEU A 127 5.01 -0.58 -1.50
C LEU A 127 5.44 -2.02 -1.86
N SER A 128 6.58 -2.47 -1.34
CA SER A 128 7.07 -3.84 -1.51
C SER A 128 6.14 -4.91 -0.95
N GLN A 129 5.28 -4.55 0.02
CA GLN A 129 4.33 -5.45 0.68
C GLN A 129 2.97 -5.48 -0.01
N LEU A 130 2.61 -4.45 -0.80
CA LEU A 130 1.30 -4.39 -1.46
C LEU A 130 0.96 -5.64 -2.29
N PRO A 131 1.88 -6.26 -3.06
CA PRO A 131 1.56 -7.51 -3.76
C PRO A 131 1.07 -8.63 -2.83
N ARG A 132 1.61 -8.71 -1.60
CA ARG A 132 1.19 -9.70 -0.60
C ARG A 132 -0.18 -9.37 -0.01
N TYR A 133 -0.46 -8.10 0.28
CA TYR A 133 -1.78 -7.67 0.76
C TYR A 133 -2.86 -7.91 -0.29
N LEU A 134 -2.59 -7.61 -1.57
CA LEU A 134 -3.53 -7.88 -2.66
C LEU A 134 -3.72 -9.38 -2.91
N ALA A 135 -2.65 -10.20 -2.80
CA ALA A 135 -2.79 -11.65 -2.84
C ALA A 135 -3.66 -12.19 -1.69
N ALA A 136 -3.61 -11.57 -0.50
CA ALA A 136 -4.49 -11.94 0.61
C ALA A 136 -5.96 -11.61 0.30
N ILE A 137 -6.24 -10.49 -0.36
CA ILE A 137 -7.59 -10.14 -0.86
C ILE A 137 -8.07 -11.20 -1.87
N GLU A 138 -7.24 -11.58 -2.84
CA GLU A 138 -7.58 -12.62 -3.82
C GLU A 138 -7.92 -13.94 -3.11
N LYS A 139 -7.10 -14.36 -2.14
CA LYS A 139 -7.34 -15.58 -1.36
C LYS A 139 -8.62 -15.52 -0.52
N ARG A 140 -8.92 -14.35 0.05
CA ARG A 140 -10.17 -14.13 0.78
C ARG A 140 -11.37 -14.32 -0.14
N LEU A 141 -11.37 -13.69 -1.31
CA LEU A 141 -12.45 -13.80 -2.30
C LEU A 141 -12.64 -15.24 -2.80
N GLU A 142 -11.54 -15.98 -3.06
CA GLU A 142 -11.58 -17.39 -3.44
C GLU A 142 -12.30 -18.28 -2.40
N LYS A 143 -12.08 -18.01 -1.11
CA LYS A 143 -12.61 -18.84 0.00
C LYS A 143 -13.94 -18.33 0.56
N LEU A 144 -14.40 -17.16 0.12
CA LEU A 144 -15.50 -16.41 0.75
C LEU A 144 -16.82 -17.19 0.74
N SER A 145 -17.20 -17.75 -0.41
CA SER A 145 -18.48 -18.47 -0.58
C SER A 145 -18.65 -19.67 0.36
N GLY A 146 -17.54 -20.36 0.68
CA GLY A 146 -17.54 -21.51 1.58
C GLY A 146 -17.39 -21.16 3.06
N ASN A 147 -17.06 -19.90 3.42
CA ASN A 147 -16.65 -19.53 4.78
C ASN A 147 -17.29 -18.23 5.28
N VAL A 148 -18.47 -17.86 4.79
CA VAL A 148 -19.13 -16.56 5.05
C VAL A 148 -19.19 -16.19 6.54
N GLN A 149 -19.60 -17.12 7.40
CA GLN A 149 -19.69 -16.86 8.85
C GLN A 149 -18.32 -16.58 9.48
N ARG A 150 -17.30 -17.34 9.09
CA ARG A 150 -15.92 -17.15 9.58
C ARG A 150 -15.32 -15.85 9.06
N ASP A 151 -15.59 -15.51 7.80
CA ASP A 151 -15.20 -14.22 7.21
C ASP A 151 -15.79 -13.06 8.01
N ALA A 152 -17.10 -13.11 8.30
CA ALA A 152 -17.79 -12.08 9.07
C ALA A 152 -17.22 -11.92 10.50
N LEU A 153 -16.89 -13.03 11.18
CA LEU A 153 -16.26 -12.98 12.51
C LEU A 153 -14.87 -12.34 12.48
N ASN A 154 -14.04 -12.73 11.49
CA ASN A 154 -12.72 -12.15 11.30
C ASN A 154 -12.83 -10.65 10.96
N MET A 155 -13.77 -10.27 10.10
CA MET A 155 -14.01 -8.87 9.74
C MET A 155 -14.49 -8.04 10.92
N ALA A 156 -15.32 -8.59 11.80
CA ALA A 156 -15.73 -7.87 13.01
C ALA A 156 -14.53 -7.51 13.89
N ALA A 157 -13.47 -8.34 13.92
CA ALA A 157 -12.23 -8.02 14.63
C ALA A 157 -11.43 -6.90 13.96
N VAL A 158 -11.37 -6.92 12.63
CA VAL A 158 -10.70 -5.89 11.84
C VAL A 158 -11.42 -4.54 11.98
N GLN A 159 -12.74 -4.52 11.81
CA GLN A 159 -13.55 -3.30 11.88
C GLN A 159 -13.39 -2.58 13.22
N ARG A 160 -13.39 -3.31 14.35
CA ARG A 160 -13.15 -2.70 15.67
C ARG A 160 -11.83 -1.95 15.75
N LEU A 161 -10.78 -2.46 15.11
CA LEU A 161 -9.47 -1.80 15.10
C LEU A 161 -9.42 -0.62 14.13
N GLU A 162 -10.16 -0.69 13.03
CA GLU A 162 -10.34 0.41 12.09
C GLU A 162 -11.10 1.56 12.74
N ASP A 163 -12.18 1.26 13.49
CA ASP A 163 -12.93 2.23 14.27
C ASP A 163 -12.02 2.91 15.32
N ASP A 164 -11.24 2.14 16.09
CA ASP A 164 -10.29 2.71 17.07
C ASP A 164 -9.22 3.58 16.38
N TYR A 165 -8.78 3.20 15.18
CA TYR A 165 -7.80 3.96 14.40
C TYR A 165 -8.40 5.26 13.86
N ASP A 166 -9.62 5.23 13.35
CA ASP A 166 -10.32 6.40 12.82
C ASP A 166 -10.63 7.41 13.93
N ASP A 167 -11.02 6.93 15.12
CA ASP A 167 -11.17 7.77 16.32
C ASP A 167 -9.84 8.44 16.70
N ALA A 168 -8.74 7.69 16.66
CA ALA A 168 -7.41 8.20 16.97
C ALA A 168 -6.93 9.26 15.96
N VAL A 169 -7.20 9.06 14.67
CA VAL A 169 -6.88 10.04 13.61
C VAL A 169 -7.77 11.28 13.76
N SER A 170 -9.05 11.11 14.08
CA SER A 170 -10.00 12.21 14.27
C SER A 170 -9.71 13.07 15.50
N ALA A 171 -9.07 12.48 16.53
CA ALA A 171 -8.63 13.18 17.73
C ALA A 171 -7.38 14.06 17.50
N LEU A 172 -6.71 13.97 16.34
CA LEU A 172 -5.58 14.83 16.02
C LEU A 172 -6.04 16.29 15.84
N LEU A 173 -5.24 17.24 16.33
CA LEU A 173 -5.50 18.67 16.11
C LEU A 173 -5.62 18.98 14.62
N PRO A 174 -6.55 19.88 14.21
CA PRO A 174 -6.68 20.28 12.81
C PRO A 174 -5.34 20.70 12.20
N GLY A 175 -4.98 20.09 11.07
CA GLY A 175 -3.72 20.35 10.37
C GLY A 175 -2.52 19.52 10.83
N ARG A 176 -2.65 18.70 11.90
CA ARG A 176 -1.60 17.76 12.29
C ARG A 176 -1.62 16.56 11.33
N ARG A 177 -0.46 16.23 10.76
CA ARG A 177 -0.30 15.03 9.94
C ARG A 177 -0.30 13.79 10.84
N VAL A 178 -0.80 12.67 10.30
CA VAL A 178 -0.70 11.36 10.93
C VAL A 178 0.77 11.03 11.18
N GLY A 179 1.13 10.80 12.44
CA GLY A 179 2.50 10.48 12.85
C GLY A 179 2.95 9.11 12.36
N ALA A 180 4.24 8.81 12.53
CA ALA A 180 4.83 7.53 12.14
C ALA A 180 4.16 6.34 12.85
N GLU A 181 3.75 6.50 14.12
CA GLU A 181 3.14 5.44 14.91
C GLU A 181 1.72 5.11 14.45
N LEU A 182 0.88 6.11 14.18
CA LEU A 182 -0.45 5.87 13.58
C LEU A 182 -0.31 5.30 12.17
N THR A 183 0.65 5.78 11.38
CA THR A 183 0.96 5.18 10.08
C THR A 183 1.33 3.71 10.24
N GLN A 184 2.11 3.35 11.26
CA GLN A 184 2.43 1.96 11.58
C GLN A 184 1.18 1.16 11.93
N VAL A 185 0.26 1.69 12.75
CA VAL A 185 -1.01 1.02 13.11
C VAL A 185 -1.80 0.64 11.85
N ARG A 186 -1.97 1.56 10.89
CA ARG A 186 -2.63 1.29 9.61
C ARG A 186 -2.03 0.04 8.94
N TRP A 187 -0.71 -0.04 8.84
CA TRP A 187 -0.05 -1.19 8.22
C TRP A 187 -0.13 -2.47 9.05
N MET A 188 -0.24 -2.37 10.37
CA MET A 188 -0.49 -3.54 11.22
C MET A 188 -1.91 -4.09 11.03
N ILE A 189 -2.90 -3.24 10.70
CA ILE A 189 -4.24 -3.70 10.35
C ILE A 189 -4.22 -4.51 9.05
N GLU A 190 -3.50 -4.05 8.02
CA GLU A 190 -3.29 -4.83 6.78
C GLU A 190 -2.58 -6.16 7.06
N GLU A 191 -1.58 -6.16 7.95
CA GLU A 191 -0.89 -7.37 8.38
C GLU A 191 -1.84 -8.35 9.09
N LEU A 192 -2.74 -7.84 9.94
CA LEU A 192 -3.78 -8.65 10.58
C LEU A 192 -4.72 -9.25 9.55
N ARG A 193 -5.15 -8.48 8.53
CA ARG A 193 -5.99 -8.98 7.44
C ARG A 193 -5.30 -10.17 6.73
N VAL A 194 -3.99 -10.10 6.46
CA VAL A 194 -3.26 -11.27 5.93
C VAL A 194 -3.34 -12.47 6.88
N SER A 195 -3.08 -12.25 8.17
CA SER A 195 -3.10 -13.31 9.18
C SER A 195 -4.46 -14.00 9.34
N LEU A 196 -5.56 -13.28 9.08
CA LEU A 196 -6.92 -13.78 9.25
C LEU A 196 -7.46 -14.47 7.98
N PHE A 197 -7.16 -13.91 6.81
CA PHE A 197 -7.78 -14.32 5.55
C PHE A 197 -6.88 -15.19 4.66
N ALA A 198 -5.55 -15.11 4.85
CA ALA A 198 -4.58 -15.76 3.98
C ALA A 198 -3.33 -16.21 4.76
N VAL A 199 -3.55 -17.06 5.78
CA VAL A 199 -2.49 -17.59 6.68
C VAL A 199 -1.31 -18.16 5.90
N GLU A 200 -1.56 -18.82 4.77
CA GLU A 200 -0.54 -19.43 3.91
C GLU A 200 0.47 -18.45 3.32
N LEU A 201 0.16 -17.15 3.25
CA LEU A 201 1.07 -16.12 2.73
C LEU A 201 2.09 -15.66 3.77
N GLY A 202 1.87 -16.00 5.04
CA GLY A 202 2.70 -15.56 6.15
C GLY A 202 2.59 -14.05 6.43
N THR A 203 3.07 -13.66 7.60
CA THR A 203 3.12 -12.26 8.03
C THR A 203 4.55 -11.74 8.03
N ALA A 204 4.75 -10.45 7.71
CA ALA A 204 6.06 -9.81 7.73
C ALA A 204 6.62 -9.69 9.15
N TYR A 205 5.73 -9.67 10.16
CA TYR A 205 6.05 -9.65 11.58
C TYR A 205 4.85 -10.17 12.37
N SER A 206 5.08 -10.56 13.62
CA SER A 206 4.00 -11.07 14.47
C SER A 206 2.95 -9.99 14.76
N VAL A 207 1.70 -10.24 14.41
CA VAL A 207 0.57 -9.30 14.57
C VAL A 207 -0.56 -9.94 15.37
N SER A 208 -1.31 -9.13 16.11
CA SER A 208 -2.55 -9.52 16.79
C SER A 208 -3.33 -8.27 17.21
N GLU A 209 -4.64 -8.38 17.49
CA GLU A 209 -5.46 -7.27 18.00
C GLU A 209 -4.80 -6.61 19.22
N LYS A 210 -4.29 -7.41 20.16
CA LYS A 210 -3.60 -6.91 21.36
C LYS A 210 -2.35 -6.09 21.03
N ARG A 211 -1.55 -6.52 20.05
CA ARG A 211 -0.35 -5.78 19.64
C ARG A 211 -0.71 -4.47 18.95
N ILE A 212 -1.72 -4.48 18.10
CA ILE A 212 -2.20 -3.28 17.40
C ILE A 212 -2.69 -2.24 18.40
N ARG A 213 -3.57 -2.64 19.34
CA ARG A 213 -4.05 -1.76 20.41
C ARG A 213 -2.93 -1.18 21.26
N ALA A 214 -1.88 -1.97 21.55
CA ALA A 214 -0.73 -1.48 22.30
C ALA A 214 0.03 -0.36 21.55
N VAL A 215 0.25 -0.52 20.23
CA VAL A 215 0.89 0.51 19.41
C VAL A 215 -0.01 1.74 19.26
N LEU A 216 -1.32 1.54 19.08
CA LEU A 216 -2.30 2.62 19.00
C LEU A 216 -2.34 3.46 20.29
N ASN A 217 -2.41 2.81 21.44
CA ASN A 217 -2.39 3.50 22.74
C ASN A 217 -1.10 4.29 22.95
N LYS A 218 0.05 3.77 22.48
CA LYS A 218 1.30 4.50 22.52
C LYS A 218 1.27 5.74 21.64
N ALA A 219 0.69 5.65 20.44
CA ALA A 219 0.57 6.78 19.50
C ALA A 219 -0.33 7.91 20.04
N LEU A 220 -1.27 7.58 20.93
CA LEU A 220 -2.18 8.52 21.60
C LEU A 220 -1.65 9.07 22.93
N ALA A 221 -0.57 8.51 23.47
CA ALA A 221 -0.02 8.98 24.74
C ALA A 221 0.52 10.41 24.57
N PRO A 222 0.25 11.32 25.52
CA PRO A 222 0.85 12.66 25.51
C PRO A 222 2.38 12.52 25.61
N ALA A 223 3.08 13.27 24.76
CA ALA A 223 4.54 13.37 24.75
C ALA A 223 5.07 14.04 26.01
#